data_AF-A0A7Y3J4A8-F1
#
_entry.id   AF-A0A7Y3J4A8-F1
#
_cell.length_a   1.000
_cell.length_b   1.000
_cell.length_c   1.000
_cell.angle_alpha   90.00
_cell.angle_beta   90.00
_cell.angle_gamma   90.00
#
_symmetry.space_group_name_H-M   'P 1'
#
loop_
_entity.id
_entity.type
_entity.pdbx_description
1 polymer ?
#
loop_
_entity_poly.entity_id
_entity_poly.type
_entity_poly.pdbx_seq_one_letter_code
_entity_poly.pdbx_strand_id
1 'polypeptide(L)'
;MPEFVSPACSMHEASDVYMGYAGADELIAALGELIELERAGRRLARDCLGDGDLPGLAPGEERLRSMRRNHARSYAVLCRHLLALGGKRSRRTAATCLEVASLTHPTQRLDALKRNQSGSVLKLRELLPRVRNDRLHTDLSAIRRSHEIEIGLADDSARS
;
A
#
# COMPACT_ATOMS: atom_id res chain seq x y z
N MET A 1 -1.90 -40.20 46.81
CA MET A 1 -1.08 -39.04 46.41
C MET A 1 -1.52 -38.65 45.00
N PRO A 2 -2.11 -37.46 44.76
CA PRO A 2 -2.38 -37.02 43.40
C PRO A 2 -1.10 -36.43 42.79
N GLU A 3 -0.70 -36.96 41.63
CA GLU A 3 0.35 -36.38 40.79
C GLU A 3 -0.14 -35.04 40.22
N PHE A 4 0.61 -33.97 40.47
CA PHE A 4 0.43 -32.73 39.73
C PHE A 4 1.02 -32.92 38.33
N VAL A 5 0.18 -33.34 37.40
CA VAL A 5 0.51 -33.25 35.97
C VAL A 5 0.42 -31.77 35.61
N SER A 6 1.57 -31.10 35.58
CA SER A 6 1.65 -29.78 34.94
C SER A 6 1.23 -29.94 33.48
N PRO A 7 0.29 -29.13 32.96
CA PRO A 7 -0.07 -29.20 31.56
C PRO A 7 1.17 -28.93 30.72
N ALA A 8 1.42 -29.76 29.71
CA ALA A 8 2.38 -29.41 28.68
C ALA A 8 1.92 -28.07 28.09
N CYS A 9 2.70 -27.01 28.30
CA CYS A 9 2.42 -25.72 27.70
C CYS A 9 2.39 -25.90 26.17
N SER A 10 1.19 -25.87 25.59
CA SER A 10 0.98 -25.67 24.14
C SER A 10 1.41 -24.25 23.78
N MET A 11 2.70 -23.95 23.92
CA MET A 11 3.31 -22.65 23.61
C MET A 11 3.31 -22.35 22.10
N HIS A 12 2.92 -23.33 21.27
CA HIS A 12 2.72 -23.18 19.84
C HIS A 12 1.35 -22.57 19.47
N GLU A 13 0.43 -22.43 20.44
CA GLU A 13 -0.94 -21.91 20.21
C GLU A 13 -1.13 -20.48 20.73
N ALA A 14 -0.07 -19.81 21.18
CA ALA A 14 -0.13 -18.38 21.43
C ALA A 14 -0.43 -17.69 20.10
N SER A 15 -1.67 -17.23 19.92
CA SER A 15 -2.11 -16.59 18.69
C SER A 15 -1.21 -15.41 18.35
N ASP A 16 -0.98 -15.12 17.07
CA ASP A 16 -0.12 -14.00 16.66
C ASP A 16 -0.52 -12.68 17.36
N VAL A 17 -1.82 -12.51 17.61
CA VAL A 17 -2.40 -11.38 18.37
C VAL A 17 -1.92 -11.35 19.82
N TYR A 18 -1.81 -12.51 20.48
CA TYR A 18 -1.29 -12.62 21.85
C TYR A 18 0.18 -12.16 21.94
N MET A 19 0.96 -12.33 20.87
CA MET A 19 2.36 -11.90 20.78
C MET A 19 2.53 -10.46 20.24
N GLY A 20 1.44 -9.71 20.05
CA GLY A 20 1.45 -8.34 19.54
C GLY A 20 1.54 -8.20 18.02
N TYR A 21 1.61 -9.32 17.29
CA TYR A 21 1.57 -9.33 15.83
C TYR A 21 0.15 -9.18 15.29
N ALA A 22 0.04 -8.75 14.03
CA ALA A 22 -1.24 -8.66 13.34
C ALA A 22 -1.75 -10.07 13.00
N GLY A 23 -3.00 -10.37 13.35
CA GLY A 23 -3.65 -11.62 12.99
C GLY A 23 -4.00 -11.69 11.50
N ALA A 24 -4.41 -12.87 11.02
CA ALA A 24 -4.74 -13.09 9.61
C ALA A 24 -5.84 -12.14 9.08
N ASP A 25 -6.93 -11.97 9.82
CA ASP A 25 -8.04 -11.07 9.41
C ASP A 25 -7.60 -9.61 9.36
N GLU A 26 -6.77 -9.19 10.32
CA GLU A 26 -6.20 -7.84 10.35
C GLU A 26 -5.27 -7.61 9.15
N LEU A 27 -4.40 -8.57 8.83
CA LEU A 27 -3.54 -8.51 7.65
C LEU A 27 -4.35 -8.47 6.36
N ILE A 28 -5.41 -9.29 6.25
CA ILE A 28 -6.31 -9.31 5.09
C ILE A 28 -6.98 -7.95 4.91
N ALA A 29 -7.51 -7.36 5.98
CA ALA A 29 -8.13 -6.03 5.94
C ALA A 29 -7.12 -4.96 5.52
N ALA A 30 -5.94 -4.94 6.15
CA ALA A 30 -4.89 -3.97 5.86
C ALA A 30 -4.38 -4.07 4.41
N LEU A 31 -4.19 -5.29 3.90
CA LEU A 31 -3.82 -5.53 2.50
C LEU A 31 -4.92 -5.09 1.54
N GLY A 32 -6.19 -5.30 1.89
CA GLY A 32 -7.34 -4.80 1.12
C GLY A 32 -7.30 -3.28 0.96
N GLU A 33 -7.05 -2.56 2.04
CA GLU A 33 -6.93 -1.10 1.99
C GLU A 33 -5.71 -0.63 1.17
N LEU A 34 -4.54 -1.28 1.34
CA LEU A 34 -3.35 -0.98 0.53
C LEU A 34 -3.61 -1.23 -0.96
N ILE A 35 -4.32 -2.30 -1.31
CA ILE A 35 -4.70 -2.60 -2.70
C ILE A 35 -5.52 -1.47 -3.30
N GLU A 36 -6.48 -0.91 -2.56
CA GLU A 36 -7.30 0.21 -3.04
C GLU A 36 -6.50 1.51 -3.16
N LEU A 37 -5.54 1.74 -2.27
CA LEU A 37 -4.57 2.84 -2.42
C LEU A 37 -3.76 2.69 -3.70
N GLU A 38 -3.21 1.51 -4.00
CA GLU A 38 -2.44 1.27 -5.23
C GLU A 38 -3.30 1.40 -6.50
N ARG A 39 -4.58 0.99 -6.45
CA ARG A 39 -5.52 1.21 -7.56
C ARG A 39 -5.78 2.69 -7.80
N ALA A 40 -5.98 3.47 -6.73
CA ALA A 40 -6.21 4.90 -6.80
C ALA A 40 -4.96 5.63 -7.33
N GLY A 41 -3.77 5.33 -6.81
CA GLY A 41 -2.50 5.90 -7.27
C GLY A 41 -2.22 5.61 -8.75
N ARG A 42 -2.44 4.37 -9.20
CA ARG A 42 -2.33 4.02 -10.62
C ARG A 42 -3.28 4.81 -11.51
N ARG A 43 -4.51 5.05 -11.04
CA ARG A 43 -5.52 5.83 -11.76
C ARG A 43 -5.13 7.31 -11.83
N LEU A 44 -4.72 7.90 -10.71
CA LEU A 44 -4.24 9.29 -10.64
C LEU A 44 -3.05 9.51 -11.58
N ALA A 45 -2.04 8.65 -11.51
CA ALA A 45 -0.86 8.76 -12.38
C ALA A 45 -1.22 8.65 -13.88
N ARG A 46 -2.20 7.81 -14.24
CA ARG A 46 -2.72 7.71 -15.61
C ARG A 46 -3.46 8.99 -16.02
N ASP A 47 -4.33 9.50 -15.15
CA ASP A 47 -5.15 10.66 -15.49
C ASP A 47 -4.29 11.93 -15.61
N CYS A 48 -3.26 12.10 -14.76
CA CYS A 48 -2.27 13.16 -14.91
C CYS A 48 -1.48 13.08 -16.23
N LEU A 49 -1.25 11.87 -16.77
CA LEU A 49 -0.63 11.69 -18.10
C LEU A 49 -1.56 12.08 -19.24
N GLY A 50 -2.88 11.98 -19.04
CA GLY A 50 -3.88 12.37 -20.03
C GLY A 50 -4.09 13.88 -20.13
N ASP A 51 -3.54 14.65 -19.19
CA ASP A 51 -3.79 16.09 -19.07
C ASP A 51 -2.94 16.96 -20.01
N GLY A 52 -2.03 16.38 -20.82
CA GLY A 52 -1.47 16.83 -22.11
C GLY A 52 -0.90 18.25 -22.32
N ASP A 53 -1.38 19.26 -21.60
CA ASP A 53 -1.28 20.69 -21.92
C ASP A 53 -0.81 21.54 -20.72
N LEU A 54 -0.28 20.92 -19.65
CA LEU A 54 0.37 21.67 -18.58
C LEU A 54 1.82 22.02 -18.97
N PRO A 55 2.18 23.30 -19.12
CA PRO A 55 3.55 23.70 -19.41
C PRO A 55 4.51 23.23 -18.30
N GLY A 56 5.62 22.58 -18.67
CA GLY A 56 6.65 22.11 -17.72
C GLY A 56 6.62 20.62 -17.35
N LEU A 57 5.75 19.82 -17.98
CA LEU A 57 5.54 18.40 -17.62
C LEU A 57 6.42 17.37 -18.34
N ALA A 58 7.30 17.73 -19.29
CA ALA A 58 8.12 16.75 -20.00
C ALA A 58 9.04 15.92 -19.07
N PRO A 59 9.69 16.50 -18.02
CA PRO A 59 10.34 15.73 -16.95
C PRO A 59 9.33 14.99 -16.05
N GLY A 60 8.07 15.43 -16.01
CA GLY A 60 6.97 14.85 -15.25
C GLY A 60 6.31 13.63 -15.89
N GLU A 61 6.28 13.50 -17.21
CA GLU A 61 5.60 12.39 -17.88
C GLU A 61 6.28 11.04 -17.64
N GLU A 62 7.59 10.93 -17.88
CA GLU A 62 8.29 9.65 -17.66
C GLU A 62 8.24 9.26 -16.18
N ARG A 63 8.29 10.25 -15.30
CA ARG A 63 8.07 10.07 -13.87
C ARG A 63 6.68 9.52 -13.56
N LEU A 64 5.62 10.11 -14.12
CA LEU A 64 4.25 9.61 -13.96
C LEU A 64 4.07 8.21 -14.55
N ARG A 65 4.72 7.89 -15.68
CA ARG A 65 4.74 6.52 -16.23
C ARG A 65 5.43 5.55 -15.28
N SER A 66 6.55 5.94 -14.67
CA SER A 66 7.27 5.15 -13.67
C SER A 66 6.41 4.92 -12.42
N MET A 67 5.81 5.97 -11.85
CA MET A 67 4.89 5.89 -10.70
C MET A 67 3.71 4.95 -11.00
N ARG A 68 3.09 5.08 -12.19
CA ARG A 68 2.02 4.18 -12.63
C ARG A 68 2.46 2.71 -12.69
N ARG A 69 3.68 2.44 -13.18
CA ARG A 69 4.27 1.09 -13.20
C ARG A 69 4.54 0.58 -11.78
N ASN A 70 5.04 1.44 -10.91
CA ASN A 70 5.30 1.10 -9.51
C ASN A 70 4.00 0.71 -8.78
N HIS A 71 2.95 1.53 -8.87
CA HIS A 71 1.63 1.19 -8.32
C HIS A 71 1.08 -0.15 -8.87
N ALA A 72 1.26 -0.42 -10.17
CA ALA A 72 0.85 -1.70 -10.75
C ALA A 72 1.63 -2.90 -10.19
N ARG A 73 2.94 -2.74 -9.96
CA ARG A 73 3.80 -3.76 -9.34
C ARG A 73 3.38 -4.01 -7.89
N SER A 74 3.22 -2.95 -7.10
CA SER A 74 2.78 -3.02 -5.70
C SER A 74 1.41 -3.70 -5.58
N TYR A 75 0.45 -3.30 -6.42
CA TYR A 75 -0.86 -3.97 -6.50
C TYR A 75 -0.73 -5.48 -6.72
N ALA A 76 0.12 -5.91 -7.66
CA ALA A 76 0.32 -7.33 -7.96
C ALA A 76 0.94 -8.08 -6.76
N VAL A 77 1.90 -7.47 -6.06
CA VAL A 77 2.51 -8.03 -4.84
C VAL A 77 1.48 -8.20 -3.74
N LEU A 78 0.72 -7.15 -3.44
CA LEU A 78 -0.31 -7.16 -2.39
C LEU A 78 -1.41 -8.19 -2.68
N CYS A 79 -1.85 -8.28 -3.94
CA CYS A 79 -2.85 -9.27 -4.34
C CYS A 79 -2.36 -10.71 -4.14
N ARG A 80 -1.07 -11.01 -4.37
CA ARG A 80 -0.53 -12.35 -4.11
C ARG A 80 -0.58 -12.69 -2.62
N HIS A 81 -0.16 -11.76 -1.76
CA HIS A 81 -0.18 -11.96 -0.31
C HIS A 81 -1.60 -12.07 0.24
N LEU A 82 -2.52 -11.24 -0.22
CA LEU A 82 -3.93 -11.32 0.16
C LEU A 82 -4.51 -12.72 -0.11
N LEU A 83 -4.26 -13.27 -1.30
CA LEU A 83 -4.72 -14.61 -1.66
C LEU A 83 -4.04 -15.71 -0.85
N ALA A 84 -2.74 -15.58 -0.59
CA ALA A 84 -1.99 -16.55 0.21
C ALA A 84 -2.48 -16.62 1.66
N LEU A 85 -3.04 -15.52 2.18
CA LEU A 85 -3.67 -15.46 3.50
C LEU A 85 -5.14 -15.95 3.50
N GLY A 86 -5.68 -16.36 2.36
CA GLY A 86 -7.09 -16.77 2.22
C GLY A 86 -8.08 -15.62 2.01
N GLY A 87 -7.59 -14.39 1.86
CA GLY A 87 -8.39 -13.22 1.51
C GLY A 87 -8.91 -13.28 0.08
N LYS A 88 -9.95 -12.49 -0.21
CA LYS A 88 -10.58 -12.43 -1.54
C LYS A 88 -10.30 -11.09 -2.21
N ARG A 89 -9.95 -11.12 -3.50
CA ARG A 89 -9.86 -9.91 -4.31
C ARG A 89 -11.24 -9.29 -4.48
N SER A 90 -11.42 -8.07 -3.97
CA SER A 90 -12.61 -7.29 -4.30
C SER A 90 -12.57 -6.88 -5.79
N ARG A 91 -13.67 -7.14 -6.50
CA ARG A 91 -13.89 -6.59 -7.85
C ARG A 91 -14.56 -5.22 -7.82
N ARG A 92 -15.12 -4.82 -6.67
CA ARG A 92 -15.75 -3.53 -6.48
C ARG A 92 -14.65 -2.46 -6.41
N THR A 93 -14.85 -1.36 -7.12
CA THR A 93 -14.01 -0.17 -6.97
C THR A 93 -14.37 0.49 -5.65
N ALA A 94 -13.41 0.70 -4.75
CA ALA A 94 -13.67 1.37 -3.47
C ALA A 94 -14.04 2.84 -3.65
N ALA A 95 -14.69 3.41 -2.62
CA ALA A 95 -15.08 4.82 -2.58
C ALA A 95 -13.90 5.75 -2.89
N THR A 96 -12.72 5.48 -2.31
CA THR A 96 -11.48 6.24 -2.57
C THR A 96 -11.11 6.32 -4.05
N CYS A 97 -11.27 5.22 -4.81
CA CYS A 97 -11.02 5.22 -6.25
C CYS A 97 -12.09 6.00 -7.03
N LEU A 98 -13.34 6.02 -6.54
CA LEU A 98 -14.44 6.79 -7.13
C LEU A 98 -14.29 8.29 -6.85
N GLU A 99 -13.88 8.67 -5.65
CA GLU A 99 -13.58 10.06 -5.27
C GLU A 99 -12.48 10.65 -6.16
N VAL A 100 -11.39 9.91 -6.30
CA VAL A 100 -10.30 10.23 -7.23
C VAL A 100 -10.80 10.36 -8.67
N ALA A 101 -11.80 9.57 -9.06
CA ALA A 101 -12.39 9.61 -10.39
C ALA A 101 -13.20 10.86 -10.70
N SER A 102 -13.70 11.52 -9.66
CA SER A 102 -14.45 12.77 -9.78
C SER A 102 -13.55 14.00 -9.91
N LEU A 103 -12.23 13.87 -9.72
CA LEU A 103 -11.30 14.98 -9.88
C LEU A 103 -11.13 15.33 -11.35
N THR A 104 -11.42 16.59 -11.71
CA THR A 104 -11.33 17.11 -13.08
C THR A 104 -10.11 17.97 -13.33
N HIS A 105 -9.58 18.63 -12.29
CA HIS A 105 -8.45 19.54 -12.44
C HIS A 105 -7.09 18.83 -12.27
N PRO A 106 -6.11 19.07 -13.15
CA PRO A 106 -4.81 18.41 -13.11
C PRO A 106 -4.04 18.64 -11.79
N THR A 107 -4.08 19.86 -11.24
CA THR A 107 -3.42 20.20 -9.97
C THR A 107 -4.02 19.42 -8.80
N GLN A 108 -5.35 19.31 -8.76
CA GLN A 108 -6.04 18.51 -7.74
C GLN A 108 -5.68 17.03 -7.82
N ARG A 109 -5.51 16.48 -9.03
CA ARG A 109 -5.07 15.09 -9.24
C ARG A 109 -3.62 14.88 -8.79
N LEU A 110 -2.72 15.81 -9.10
CA LEU A 110 -1.33 15.74 -8.65
C LEU A 110 -1.25 15.78 -7.12
N ASP A 111 -2.00 16.67 -6.46
CA ASP A 111 -2.04 16.73 -5.00
C ASP A 111 -2.66 15.48 -4.39
N ALA A 112 -3.72 14.94 -5.01
CA ALA A 112 -4.30 13.67 -4.60
C ALA A 112 -3.32 12.51 -4.74
N LEU A 113 -2.48 12.50 -5.79
CA LEU A 113 -1.43 11.48 -5.98
C LEU A 113 -0.40 11.54 -4.86
N LYS A 114 0.08 12.75 -4.51
CA LYS A 114 1.01 12.96 -3.39
C LYS A 114 0.40 12.48 -2.07
N ARG A 115 -0.85 12.87 -1.78
CA ARG A 115 -1.57 12.42 -0.57
C ARG A 115 -1.75 10.90 -0.53
N ASN A 116 -2.04 10.27 -1.67
CA ASN A 116 -2.18 8.82 -1.77
C ASN A 116 -0.87 8.10 -1.41
N GLN A 117 0.28 8.58 -1.91
CA GLN A 117 1.60 8.02 -1.57
C GLN A 117 1.92 8.20 -0.09
N SER A 118 1.73 9.40 0.47
CA SER A 118 1.95 9.65 1.89
C SER A 118 1.06 8.78 2.79
N GLY A 119 -0.20 8.59 2.41
CA GLY A 119 -1.12 7.69 3.11
C GLY A 119 -0.69 6.22 3.06
N SER A 120 -0.20 5.75 1.91
CA SER A 120 0.36 4.39 1.78
C SER A 120 1.60 4.20 2.66
N VAL A 121 2.53 5.17 2.66
CA VAL A 121 3.72 5.15 3.53
C VAL A 121 3.35 5.12 5.00
N LEU A 122 2.42 5.96 5.44
CA LEU A 122 1.95 6.00 6.83
C LEU A 122 1.39 4.64 7.25
N LYS A 123 0.46 4.08 6.47
CA LYS A 123 -0.16 2.79 6.75
C LYS A 123 0.85 1.64 6.78
N LEU A 124 1.84 1.66 5.88
CA LEU A 124 2.92 0.67 5.87
C LEU A 124 3.82 0.81 7.11
N ARG A 125 4.10 2.03 7.58
CA ARG A 125 4.88 2.27 8.81
C ARG A 125 4.17 1.75 10.06
N GLU A 126 2.85 1.90 10.12
CA GLU A 126 2.03 1.39 11.22
C GLU A 126 1.93 -0.14 11.20
N LEU A 127 1.78 -0.74 10.01
CA LEU A 127 1.59 -2.18 9.87
C LEU A 127 2.87 -2.99 10.06
N LEU A 128 3.99 -2.56 9.45
CA LEU A 128 5.23 -3.34 9.34
C LEU A 128 5.76 -3.91 10.68
N PRO A 129 5.79 -3.15 11.80
CA PRO A 129 6.26 -3.68 13.09
C PRO A 129 5.48 -4.90 13.59
N ARG A 130 4.25 -5.09 13.11
CA ARG A 130 3.33 -6.15 13.53
C ARG A 130 3.27 -7.29 12.52
N VAL A 131 4.04 -7.25 11.44
CA VAL A 131 4.08 -8.32 10.42
C VAL A 131 5.14 -9.34 10.80
N ARG A 132 4.71 -10.52 11.26
CA ARG A 132 5.61 -11.64 11.60
C ARG A 132 6.18 -12.37 10.39
N ASN A 133 5.43 -12.44 9.29
CA ASN A 133 5.85 -13.19 8.10
C ASN A 133 6.96 -12.44 7.35
N ASP A 134 8.17 -12.99 7.33
CA ASP A 134 9.36 -12.35 6.75
C ASP A 134 9.20 -11.96 5.28
N ARG A 135 8.55 -12.81 4.49
CA ARG A 135 8.34 -12.55 3.05
C ARG A 135 7.37 -11.39 2.85
N LEU A 136 6.26 -11.38 3.59
CA LEU A 136 5.31 -10.29 3.58
C LEU A 136 5.97 -8.99 4.08
N HIS A 137 6.70 -9.06 5.18
CA HIS A 137 7.42 -7.91 5.73
C HIS A 137 8.41 -7.31 4.72
N THR A 138 9.20 -8.17 4.06
CA THR A 138 10.17 -7.76 3.02
C THR A 138 9.49 -7.08 1.85
N ASP A 139 8.42 -7.67 1.32
CA ASP A 139 7.69 -7.11 0.18
C ASP A 139 6.99 -5.79 0.54
N LEU A 140 6.37 -5.68 1.72
CA LEU A 140 5.77 -4.43 2.20
C LEU A 140 6.82 -3.34 2.46
N SER A 141 7.98 -3.71 2.96
CA SER A 141 9.12 -2.80 3.14
C SER A 141 9.63 -2.26 1.82
N ALA A 142 9.68 -3.09 0.78
CA ALA A 142 10.07 -2.69 -0.56
C ALA A 142 9.06 -1.71 -1.18
N ILE A 143 7.76 -1.96 -1.03
CA ILE A 143 6.70 -1.03 -1.48
C ILE A 143 6.85 0.32 -0.77
N ARG A 144 7.02 0.33 0.56
CA ARG A 144 7.20 1.55 1.36
C ARG A 144 8.38 2.37 0.86
N ARG A 145 9.55 1.74 0.71
CA ARG A 145 10.77 2.42 0.25
C ARG A 145 10.58 3.03 -1.14
N SER A 146 9.89 2.32 -2.05
CA SER A 146 9.63 2.84 -3.40
C SER A 146 8.78 4.11 -3.36
N HIS A 147 7.73 4.15 -2.52
CA HIS A 147 6.90 5.34 -2.34
C HIS A 147 7.67 6.48 -1.67
N GLU A 148 8.52 6.20 -0.68
CA GLU A 148 9.39 7.21 -0.04
C GLU A 148 10.36 7.87 -1.03
N ILE A 149 10.96 7.09 -1.94
CA ILE A 149 11.83 7.62 -3.01
C ILE A 149 11.03 8.52 -3.96
N GLU A 150 9.83 8.09 -4.36
CA GLU A 150 8.98 8.88 -5.26
C GLU A 150 8.50 10.19 -4.63
N ILE A 151 8.28 10.23 -3.31
CA ILE A 151 7.96 11.45 -2.57
C ILE A 151 9.19 12.36 -2.46
N GLY A 152 10.34 11.84 -2.05
CA GLY A 152 11.57 12.64 -1.89
C GLY A 152 12.00 13.34 -3.18
N LEU A 153 11.93 12.62 -4.31
CA LEU A 153 12.18 13.20 -5.62
C LEU A 153 11.18 14.32 -5.99
N ALA A 154 9.98 14.36 -5.38
CA ALA A 154 8.93 15.33 -5.71
C ALA A 154 9.23 16.66 -5.04
N ASP A 155 9.69 16.60 -3.80
CA ASP A 155 10.05 17.78 -3.02
C ASP A 155 11.29 18.48 -3.58
N ASP A 156 12.25 17.73 -4.12
CA ASP A 156 13.46 18.29 -4.73
C ASP A 156 13.16 19.00 -6.07
N SER A 157 12.23 18.46 -6.85
CA SER A 157 11.79 19.08 -8.12
C SER A 157 10.98 20.37 -7.90
N ALA A 158 10.41 20.59 -6.71
CA ALA A 158 9.65 21.79 -6.38
C ALA A 158 10.53 22.93 -5.82
N ARG A 159 11.80 22.64 -5.50
CA ARG A 159 12.76 23.60 -4.93
C ARG A 159 13.76 24.16 -5.95
N SER A 160 13.82 23.61 -7.15
CA SER A 160 14.66 24.07 -8.28
C SER A 160 13.82 24.82 -9.31
#